data_AF-G3ACU5-F1
#
_entry.id   AF-G3ACU5-F1
#
_cell.length_a   1.000
_cell.length_b   1.000
_cell.length_c   1.000
_cell.angle_alpha   90.00
_cell.angle_beta   90.00
_cell.angle_gamma   90.00
#
_symmetry.space_group_name_H-M   'P 1'
#
loop_
_entity.id
_entity.type
_entity.pdbx_description
1 polymer ?
#
loop_
_entity_poly.entity_id
_entity_poly.type
_entity_poly.pdbx_seq_one_letter_code
_entity_poly.pdbx_strand_id
1 'polypeptide(L)' 'AILVDLEPGTMDSVRSGPFGQIFRPDNFVFGQSGAGNNWAKGHYTEGAELVDSVLDVVRKEAEGCDCLQGFQ' A
#
# COMPACT_ATOMS: atom_id res chain seq x y z
N ALA A 1 8.56 -1.85 -4.65
CA ALA A 1 7.19 -1.35 -4.90
C ALA A 1 6.34 -1.64 -3.68
N ILE A 2 5.40 -0.74 -3.36
CA ILE A 2 4.48 -0.85 -2.22
C ILE A 2 3.07 -0.80 -2.79
N LEU A 3 2.25 -1.79 -2.48
CA LEU A 3 0.87 -1.90 -2.96
C LEU A 3 -0.05 -1.48 -1.82
N VAL A 4 -0.89 -0.48 -2.08
CA VAL A 4 -1.79 0.11 -1.08
C VAL A 4 -3.20 0.13 -1.62
N ASP A 5 -4.15 -0.38 -0.83
CA ASP A 5 -5.58 -0.29 -1.11
C ASP A 5 -6.36 -0.18 0.21
N LEU A 6 -7.52 0.45 0.20
CA LEU A 6 -8.39 0.51 1.37
C LEU A 6 -9.20 -0.79 1.57
N GLU A 7 -9.20 -1.68 0.56
CA GLU A 7 -9.91 -2.96 0.58
C GLU A 7 -8.98 -4.14 0.25
N PRO A 8 -9.19 -5.32 0.86
CA PRO A 8 -8.32 -6.47 0.66
C PRO A 8 -8.49 -7.16 -0.71
N GLY A 9 -9.65 -7.02 -1.36
CA GLY A 9 -10.02 -7.84 -2.53
C GLY A 9 -9.09 -7.67 -3.74
N THR A 10 -8.57 -6.47 -3.96
CA THR A 10 -7.61 -6.21 -5.03
C THR A 10 -6.27 -6.91 -4.77
N MET A 11 -5.84 -6.98 -3.51
CA MET A 11 -4.55 -7.56 -3.13
C MET A 11 -4.52 -9.07 -3.34
N ASP A 12 -5.61 -9.77 -3.02
CA ASP A 12 -5.74 -11.21 -3.26
C ASP A 12 -5.69 -11.55 -4.75
N SER A 13 -6.27 -10.68 -5.58
CA SER A 13 -6.23 -10.80 -7.04
C SER A 13 -4.81 -10.64 -7.59
N VAL A 14 -4.04 -9.68 -7.07
CA VAL A 14 -2.63 -9.49 -7.46
C VAL A 14 -1.76 -10.66 -7.03
N ARG A 15 -1.94 -11.16 -5.79
CA ARG A 15 -1.16 -12.28 -5.24
C ARG A 15 -1.42 -13.60 -5.98
N SER A 16 -2.65 -13.82 -6.43
CA SER A 16 -3.03 -15.01 -7.21
C SER A 16 -2.67 -14.90 -8.70
N GLY A 17 -2.30 -13.70 -9.17
CA GLY A 17 -1.86 -13.48 -10.55
C GLY A 17 -0.53 -14.15 -10.89
N PRO A 18 -0.20 -14.24 -12.19
CA PRO A 18 1.00 -14.93 -12.69
C PRO A 18 2.32 -14.38 -12.13
N PHE A 19 2.32 -13.12 -11.69
CA PHE A 19 3.49 -12.42 -11.14
C PHE A 19 3.36 -12.10 -9.64
N GLY A 20 2.34 -12.63 -8.96
CA GLY A 20 2.04 -12.28 -7.56
C GLY A 20 3.18 -12.59 -6.59
N GLN A 21 3.99 -13.60 -6.90
CA GLN A 21 5.13 -14.03 -6.07
C GLN A 21 6.40 -13.16 -6.23
N ILE A 22 6.42 -12.22 -7.18
CA ILE A 22 7.55 -11.30 -7.35
C ILE A 22 7.55 -10.22 -6.27
N PHE A 23 6.37 -9.86 -5.77
CA PHE A 23 6.22 -8.85 -4.73
C PHE A 23 6.39 -9.43 -3.34
N ARG A 24 7.15 -8.75 -2.49
CA ARG A 24 7.30 -9.14 -1.08
C ARG A 24 5.95 -9.02 -0.36
N PRO A 25 5.51 -10.05 0.40
CA PRO A 25 4.26 -10.00 1.14
C PRO A 25 4.16 -8.80 2.10
N ASP A 26 5.27 -8.38 2.69
CA ASP A 26 5.36 -7.25 3.64
C ASP A 26 5.10 -5.89 2.99
N ASN A 27 5.18 -5.79 1.65
CA ASN A 27 4.97 -4.55 0.92
C ASN A 27 3.50 -4.35 0.49
N PHE A 28 2.59 -5.22 0.94
CA PHE A 28 1.15 -5.08 0.74
C PHE A 28 0.54 -4.46 2.00
N VAL A 29 -0.04 -3.28 1.87
CA VAL A 29 -0.71 -2.57 2.96
C VAL A 29 -2.16 -2.36 2.58
N PHE A 30 -3.10 -2.86 3.39
CA PHE A 30 -4.51 -2.73 3.06
C PHE A 30 -5.42 -2.49 4.27
N GLY A 31 -6.48 -1.72 4.04
CA GLY A 31 -7.54 -1.47 5.00
C GLY A 31 -8.62 -2.56 5.01
N GLN A 32 -9.66 -2.33 5.80
CA GLN A 32 -10.87 -3.17 5.86
C GLN A 32 -12.12 -2.44 5.37
N SER A 33 -11.98 -1.19 4.92
CA SER A 33 -13.09 -0.28 4.62
C SER A 33 -12.71 0.64 3.46
N GLY A 34 -13.48 0.58 2.37
CA GLY A 34 -13.21 1.37 1.17
C GLY A 34 -13.57 2.86 1.30
N ALA A 35 -12.96 3.66 0.43
CA ALA A 35 -13.33 5.06 0.24
C ALA A 35 -14.72 5.25 -0.39
N GLY A 36 -15.25 4.23 -1.08
CA GLY A 36 -16.59 4.30 -1.70
C GLY A 36 -16.73 5.42 -2.73
N ASN A 37 -15.72 5.60 -3.60
CA ASN A 37 -15.65 6.67 -4.60
C ASN A 37 -15.74 8.11 -4.00
N ASN A 38 -15.41 8.28 -2.71
CA ASN A 38 -15.42 9.57 -2.04
C ASN A 38 -14.00 9.98 -1.65
N TRP A 39 -13.51 11.07 -2.26
CA TRP A 39 -12.19 11.62 -1.95
C TRP A 39 -12.04 12.04 -0.48
N ALA A 40 -13.07 12.62 0.13
CA ALA A 40 -13.01 13.05 1.53
C ALA A 40 -12.85 11.87 2.48
N LYS A 41 -13.53 10.74 2.21
CA LYS A 41 -13.32 9.50 2.99
C LYS A 41 -11.89 8.99 2.82
N GLY A 42 -11.39 8.95 1.57
CA GLY A 42 -10.04 8.50 1.29
C GLY A 42 -8.97 9.38 1.95
N HIS A 43 -9.15 10.70 1.97
CA HIS A 43 -8.13 11.62 2.46
C HIS A 43 -8.23 11.89 3.97
N TYR A 44 -9.43 12.11 4.51
CA TYR A 44 -9.60 12.59 5.88
C TYR A 44 -9.96 11.50 6.89
N THR A 45 -10.52 10.36 6.46
CA THR A 45 -10.97 9.31 7.40
C THR A 45 -10.26 7.99 7.16
N GLU A 46 -10.69 7.20 6.18
CA GLU A 46 -10.23 5.81 6.00
C GLU A 46 -8.74 5.75 5.64
N GLY A 47 -8.27 6.62 4.74
CA GLY A 47 -6.85 6.66 4.37
C GLY A 47 -5.97 7.29 5.44
N ALA A 48 -6.52 8.14 6.32
CA ALA A 48 -5.79 8.69 7.45
C ALA A 48 -5.46 7.61 8.49
N GLU A 49 -6.30 6.58 8.62
CA GLU A 49 -5.99 5.43 9.49
C GLU A 49 -4.94 4.49 8.88
N LEU A 50 -4.86 4.40 7.54
CA LEU A 50 -3.92 3.51 6.85
C LEU A 50 -2.53 4.12 6.62
N VAL A 51 -2.44 5.45 6.50
CA VAL A 51 -1.23 6.14 6.05
C VAL A 51 0.00 5.88 6.92
N ASP A 52 -0.16 5.76 8.23
CA ASP A 52 0.97 5.51 9.14
C ASP A 52 1.65 4.17 8.84
N SER A 53 0.86 3.13 8.56
CA SER A 53 1.37 1.81 8.16
C SER A 53 2.11 1.89 6.82
N VAL A 54 1.60 2.68 5.86
CA VAL A 54 2.25 2.89 4.56
C VAL A 54 3.58 3.61 4.74
N LEU A 55 3.63 4.66 5.56
CA LEU A 55 4.84 5.44 5.81
C LEU A 55 5.95 4.61 6.45
N ASP A 56 5.62 3.69 7.35
CA ASP A 56 6.61 2.79 7.95
C ASP A 56 7.21 1.81 6.92
N VAL A 57 6.40 1.30 5.98
CA VAL A 57 6.91 0.46 4.89
C VAL A 57 7.77 1.28 3.92
N VAL A 58 7.32 2.49 3.55
CA VAL A 58 8.11 3.42 2.71
C VAL A 58 9.47 3.71 3.36
N ARG A 59 9.51 3.97 4.67
CA ARG A 59 10.74 4.23 5.41
C ARG A 59 11.69 3.03 5.34
N LYS A 60 11.20 1.81 5.62
CA LYS A 60 12.02 0.59 5.57
C LYS A 60 12.62 0.35 4.19
N GLU A 61 11.84 0.54 3.13
CA GLU A 61 12.31 0.33 1.76
C GLU A 61 13.29 1.45 1.34
N ALA A 62 13.09 2.68 1.81
CA ALA A 62 14.01 3.79 1.59
C ALA A 62 15.36 3.59 2.31
N GLU A 63 15.35 3.11 3.55
CA GLU A 63 16.55 2.76 4.32
C GLU A 63 17.34 1.60 3.69
N GLY A 64 16.65 0.73 2.94
CA GLY A 64 17.29 -0.32 2.15
C GLY A 64 18.02 0.18 0.89
N CYS A 65 17.91 1.46 0.55
CA CYS A 65 18.57 2.07 -0.61
C CYS A 65 19.82 2.87 -0.18
N ASP A 66 20.91 2.77 -0.95
CA ASP A 66 22.14 3.55 -0.71
C ASP A 66 21.95 5.05 -1.02
N CYS A 67 21.22 5.37 -2.11
CA CYS A 67 20.90 6.73 -2.49
C CYS A 67 19.52 6.78 -3.19
N LEU A 68 18.45 6.98 -2.41
CA LEU A 68 17.10 7.11 -2.95
C LEU A 68 16.96 8.40 -3.76
N GLN A 69 16.53 8.29 -5.03
CA GLN A 69 16.38 9.43 -5.93
C GLN A 69 14.97 10.05 -5.93
N GLY A 70 13.95 9.29 -5.51
CA GLY A 70 12.57 9.76 -5.46
C GLY A 70 11.56 8.61 -5.53
N PHE A 71 10.29 8.97 -5.67
CA PHE A 71 9.17 8.05 -5.84
C PHE A 71 8.53 8.29 -7.22
N GLN A 72 7.97 7.23 -7.82
CA GLN A 72 7.19 7.29 -9.07
C GLN A 72 5.71 7.45 -8.76
#